data_AF-A0A3N5FIC8-F1
#
_entry.id   AF-A0A3N5FIC8-F1
#
_cell.length_a   1.000
_cell.length_b   1.000
_cell.length_c   1.000
_cell.angle_alpha   90.00
_cell.angle_beta   90.00
_cell.angle_gamma   90.00
#
_symmetry.space_group_name_H-M   'P 1'
#
loop_
_entity.id
_entity.type
_entity.pdbx_description
1 polymer ?
#
loop_
_entity_poly.entity_id
_entity_poly.type
_entity_poly.pdbx_seq_one_letter_code
_entity_poly.pdbx_strand_id
1 'polypeptide(L)'
;MKSRNDRRPAAAAAGFTLVEVLVALTIVAVALIASLRAVGSLATSAFDLRQRTLAQWSAENRLAQIRVESEWPALGRRAYDCSQAESTMTCEEEVFATPNAQFRRIEVSVFPTAGQRVRLARLVGFATTTGRSP
;
A
#
# COMPACT_ATOMS: atom_id res chain seq x y z
N MET A 1 48.86 57.31 43.59
CA MET A 1 49.16 56.15 42.71
C MET A 1 48.96 54.86 43.52
N LYS A 2 47.78 54.21 43.45
CA LYS A 2 47.54 52.92 44.10
C LYS A 2 46.62 52.09 43.20
N SER A 3 47.25 51.28 42.35
CA SER A 3 46.59 50.35 41.44
C SER A 3 45.86 49.27 42.26
N ARG A 4 44.52 49.24 42.17
CA ARG A 4 43.70 48.12 42.68
C ARG A 4 43.62 47.08 41.56
N ASN A 5 44.15 45.90 41.87
CA ASN A 5 44.20 44.74 41.01
C ASN A 5 42.81 44.07 40.95
N ASP A 6 42.02 44.36 39.92
CA ASP A 6 40.76 43.67 39.62
C ASP A 6 41.07 42.27 39.08
N ARG A 7 41.17 41.29 39.99
CA ARG A 7 41.20 39.87 39.62
C ARG A 7 39.79 39.44 39.21
N ARG A 8 39.53 39.39 37.90
CA ARG A 8 38.34 38.70 37.36
C ARG A 8 38.37 37.23 37.81
N PRO A 9 37.26 36.68 38.34
CA PRO A 9 37.20 35.26 38.65
C PRO A 9 37.38 34.48 37.36
N ALA A 10 38.33 33.54 37.35
CA ALA A 10 38.45 32.58 36.27
C ALA A 10 37.16 31.77 36.21
N ALA A 11 36.50 31.75 35.06
CA ALA A 11 35.32 30.91 34.84
C ALA A 11 35.73 29.45 35.13
N ALA A 12 35.13 28.85 36.16
CA ALA A 12 35.35 27.44 36.45
C ALA A 12 34.88 26.64 35.24
N ALA A 13 35.79 25.91 34.60
CA ALA A 13 35.43 24.97 33.55
C ALA A 13 34.54 23.89 34.18
N ALA A 14 33.24 23.92 33.87
CA ALA A 14 32.31 22.87 34.25
C ALA A 14 32.66 21.59 33.46
N GLY A 15 33.08 20.54 34.17
CA GLY A 15 33.25 19.21 33.57
C GLY A 15 31.90 18.53 33.32
N PHE A 16 31.80 17.76 32.24
CA PHE A 16 30.63 16.93 31.96
C PHE A 16 30.39 15.94 33.11
N THR A 17 29.17 15.92 33.64
CA THR A 17 28.80 14.94 34.66
C THR A 17 28.42 13.61 34.01
N LEU A 18 28.60 12.50 34.73
CA LEU A 18 28.10 11.18 34.28
C LEU A 18 26.58 11.20 34.01
N VAL A 19 25.84 12.00 34.78
CA VAL A 19 24.39 12.15 34.63
C VAL A 19 24.04 12.85 33.32
N GLU A 20 24.81 13.84 32.89
CA GLU A 20 24.59 14.55 31.63
C GLU A 20 24.79 13.64 30.41
N VAL A 21 25.85 12.82 30.41
CA VAL A 21 26.07 11.82 29.37
C VAL A 21 24.97 10.77 29.37
N LEU A 22 24.53 10.30 30.55
CA LEU A 22 23.41 9.37 30.67
C LEU A 22 22.13 9.98 30.08
N VAL A 23 21.80 11.23 30.42
CA VAL A 23 20.62 11.93 29.90
C VAL A 23 20.73 12.16 28.39
N ALA A 24 21.90 12.52 27.89
CA ALA A 24 22.11 12.68 26.45
C ALA A 24 21.88 11.34 25.71
N LEU A 25 22.43 10.24 26.23
CA LEU A 25 22.24 8.91 25.66
C LEU A 25 20.78 8.45 25.74
N THR A 26 20.06 8.74 26.82
CA THR A 26 18.65 8.37 26.92
C THR A 26 17.80 9.13 25.90
N ILE A 27 18.05 10.44 25.70
CA ILE A 27 17.37 11.22 24.67
C ILE A 27 17.64 10.64 23.28
N VAL A 28 18.91 10.34 22.97
CA VAL A 28 19.31 9.75 21.69
C VAL A 28 18.65 8.38 21.50
N ALA A 29 18.66 7.52 22.52
CA ALA A 29 18.02 6.20 22.46
C ALA A 29 16.51 6.31 22.18
N VAL A 30 15.82 7.22 22.86
CA VAL A 30 14.38 7.47 22.64
C VAL A 30 14.13 7.97 21.22
N ALA A 31 14.93 8.93 20.73
CA ALA A 31 14.81 9.45 19.38
C ALA A 31 15.02 8.36 18.31
N LEU A 32 15.99 7.47 18.50
CA LEU A 32 16.23 6.33 17.60
C LEU A 32 15.08 5.34 17.62
N ILE A 33 14.55 4.99 18.80
CA ILE A 33 13.38 4.09 18.92
C ILE A 33 12.16 4.69 18.20
N ALA A 34 11.90 5.98 18.39
CA ALA A 34 10.82 6.68 17.69
C ALA A 34 11.01 6.65 16.18
N SER A 35 12.24 6.89 15.70
CA SER A 35 12.59 6.85 14.28
C SER A 35 12.39 5.46 13.68
N LEU A 36 12.81 4.39 14.37
CA LEU A 36 12.62 3.01 13.91
C LEU A 36 11.13 2.65 13.80
N ARG A 37 10.30 3.11 14.75
CA ARG A 37 8.84 2.92 14.67
C ARG A 37 8.24 3.63 13.45
N ALA A 38 8.68 4.85 13.18
CA ALA A 38 8.22 5.60 12.01
C ALA A 38 8.61 4.90 10.70
N VAL A 39 9.85 4.43 10.59
CA VAL A 39 10.33 3.65 9.43
C VAL A 39 9.54 2.35 9.27
N GLY A 40 9.28 1.63 10.38
CA GLY A 40 8.45 0.42 10.35
C GLY A 40 7.05 0.70 9.82
N SER A 41 6.42 1.79 10.28
CA SER A 41 5.11 2.21 9.77
C SER A 41 5.15 2.51 8.27
N LEU A 42 6.17 3.24 7.80
CA LEU A 42 6.34 3.53 6.37
C LEU A 42 6.52 2.26 5.55
N ALA A 43 7.31 1.30 6.04
CA ALA A 43 7.52 0.02 5.36
C ALA A 43 6.20 -0.76 5.23
N THR A 44 5.38 -0.82 6.28
CA THR A 44 4.06 -1.47 6.23
C THR A 44 3.13 -0.79 5.23
N SER A 45 3.06 0.55 5.23
CA SER A 45 2.21 1.29 4.28
C SER A 45 2.68 1.11 2.82
N ALA A 46 3.99 1.07 2.58
CA ALA A 46 4.54 0.83 1.26
C ALA A 46 4.20 -0.59 0.75
N PHE A 47 4.25 -1.59 1.63
CA PHE A 47 3.83 -2.95 1.31
C PHE A 47 2.34 -3.01 0.94
N ASP A 48 1.47 -2.40 1.73
CA ASP A 48 0.02 -2.37 1.47
C ASP A 48 -0.31 -1.65 0.16
N LEU A 49 0.38 -0.54 -0.14
CA LEU A 49 0.20 0.18 -1.39
C LEU A 49 0.60 -0.69 -2.58
N ARG A 50 1.76 -1.37 -2.50
CA ARG A 50 2.22 -2.30 -3.53
C ARG A 50 1.20 -3.41 -3.79
N GLN A 51 0.65 -4.01 -2.72
CA GLN A 51 -0.38 -5.05 -2.82
C GLN A 51 -1.62 -4.54 -3.58
N ARG A 52 -2.09 -3.33 -3.27
CA ARG A 52 -3.23 -2.71 -3.97
C ARG A 52 -2.92 -2.41 -5.44
N THR A 53 -1.72 -1.95 -5.76
CA THR A 53 -1.29 -1.70 -7.15
C THR A 53 -1.24 -3.00 -7.96
N LEU A 54 -0.67 -4.07 -7.41
CA LEU A 54 -0.65 -5.37 -8.10
C LEU A 54 -2.07 -5.93 -8.30
N ALA A 55 -2.95 -5.77 -7.32
CA ALA A 55 -4.36 -6.14 -7.43
C ALA A 55 -5.11 -5.31 -8.47
N GLN A 56 -4.78 -4.03 -8.62
CA GLN A 56 -5.31 -3.18 -9.68
C GLN A 56 -4.90 -3.72 -11.06
N TRP A 57 -3.61 -4.06 -11.23
CA TRP A 57 -3.12 -4.64 -12.49
C TRP A 57 -3.76 -5.97 -12.84
N SER A 58 -4.01 -6.86 -11.87
CA SER A 58 -4.69 -8.13 -12.17
C SER A 58 -6.12 -7.91 -12.65
N ALA A 59 -6.85 -6.95 -12.07
CA ALA A 59 -8.19 -6.57 -12.53
C ALA A 59 -8.16 -5.89 -13.92
N GLU A 60 -7.20 -5.00 -14.17
CA GLU A 60 -7.01 -4.35 -15.47
C GLU A 60 -6.67 -5.36 -16.56
N ASN A 61 -5.75 -6.29 -16.28
CA ASN A 61 -5.38 -7.37 -17.19
C ASN A 61 -6.59 -8.21 -17.59
N ARG A 62 -7.47 -8.56 -16.63
CA ARG A 62 -8.68 -9.31 -16.96
C ARG A 62 -9.63 -8.52 -17.86
N LEU A 63 -9.91 -7.26 -17.53
CA LEU A 63 -10.80 -6.42 -18.35
C LEU A 63 -10.22 -6.17 -19.73
N ALA A 64 -8.89 -6.02 -19.84
CA ALA A 64 -8.18 -5.91 -21.10
C ALA A 64 -8.28 -7.21 -21.91
N GLN A 65 -8.11 -8.37 -21.28
CA GLN A 65 -8.25 -9.68 -21.93
C GLN A 65 -9.64 -9.85 -22.56
N ILE A 66 -10.71 -9.58 -21.80
CA ILE A 66 -12.09 -9.64 -22.31
C ILE A 66 -12.26 -8.76 -23.54
N ARG A 67 -11.68 -7.55 -23.52
CA ARG A 67 -11.77 -6.59 -24.63
C ARG A 67 -11.00 -7.06 -25.86
N VAL A 68 -9.78 -7.55 -25.68
CA VAL A 68 -8.90 -8.00 -26.77
C VAL A 68 -9.45 -9.27 -27.41
N GLU A 69 -9.94 -10.22 -26.62
CA GLU A 69 -10.53 -11.47 -27.09
C GLU A 69 -11.96 -11.28 -27.61
N SER A 70 -12.54 -10.08 -27.47
CA SER A 70 -13.97 -9.82 -27.72
C SER A 70 -14.86 -10.84 -27.01
N GLU A 71 -14.47 -11.23 -25.79
CA GLU A 71 -15.13 -12.27 -25.01
C GLU A 71 -16.54 -11.79 -24.62
N TRP A 72 -17.52 -12.69 -24.74
CA TRP A 72 -18.89 -12.47 -24.26
C TRP A 72 -19.15 -13.31 -22.99
N PRO A 73 -18.64 -12.88 -21.82
CA PRO A 73 -18.55 -13.74 -20.64
C PRO A 73 -19.94 -14.08 -20.10
N ALA A 74 -20.13 -15.32 -19.67
CA ALA A 74 -21.39 -15.82 -19.12
C ALA A 74 -21.80 -15.05 -17.86
N LEU A 75 -23.12 -14.95 -17.63
CA LEU A 75 -23.66 -14.32 -16.42
C LEU A 75 -23.30 -15.14 -15.18
N GLY A 76 -23.21 -14.45 -14.04
CA GLY A 76 -22.94 -15.06 -12.75
C GLY A 76 -21.54 -14.73 -12.24
N ARG A 77 -21.05 -15.56 -11.34
CA ARG A 77 -19.85 -15.30 -10.55
C ARG A 77 -18.87 -16.44 -10.67
N ARG A 78 -17.58 -16.12 -10.86
CA ARG A 78 -16.49 -17.09 -10.88
C ARG A 78 -15.28 -16.54 -10.15
N ALA A 79 -14.57 -17.41 -9.44
CA ALA A 79 -13.30 -17.10 -8.80
C ALA A 79 -12.16 -17.87 -9.47
N TYR A 80 -10.99 -17.24 -9.58
CA TYR A 80 -9.80 -17.82 -10.18
C TYR A 80 -8.53 -17.22 -9.56
N ASP A 81 -7.42 -17.93 -9.69
CA ASP A 81 -6.10 -17.40 -9.31
C ASP A 81 -5.71 -16.28 -10.28
N CYS A 82 -5.25 -15.16 -9.71
CA CYS A 82 -4.75 -14.03 -10.49
C CYS A 82 -3.50 -13.44 -9.85
N SER A 83 -2.69 -14.33 -9.26
CA SER A 83 -1.47 -14.00 -8.54
C SER A 83 -0.52 -13.20 -9.44
N GLN A 84 0.14 -12.20 -8.85
CA GLN A 84 1.06 -11.31 -9.55
C GLN A 84 2.42 -11.33 -8.85
N ALA A 85 3.47 -11.68 -9.61
CA ALA A 85 4.81 -11.90 -9.06
C ALA A 85 4.78 -12.87 -7.85
N GLU A 86 5.31 -12.46 -6.69
CA GLU A 86 5.30 -13.24 -5.45
C GLU A 86 4.02 -13.06 -4.62
N SER A 87 3.03 -12.32 -5.13
CA SER A 87 1.81 -12.03 -4.41
C SER A 87 0.69 -12.98 -4.81
N THR A 88 0.34 -13.88 -3.90
CA THR A 88 -0.83 -14.75 -4.08
C THR A 88 -2.11 -13.93 -4.01
N MET A 89 -2.99 -14.06 -4.99
CA MET A 89 -4.25 -13.34 -5.04
C MET A 89 -5.35 -14.18 -5.68
N THR A 90 -6.58 -13.96 -5.23
CA THR A 90 -7.77 -14.57 -5.83
C THR A 90 -8.64 -13.47 -6.42
N CYS A 91 -8.95 -13.60 -7.70
CA CYS A 91 -9.88 -12.70 -8.39
C CYS A 91 -11.26 -13.33 -8.40
N GLU A 92 -12.27 -12.47 -8.27
CA GLU A 92 -13.67 -12.81 -8.41
C GLU A 92 -14.26 -11.92 -9.51
N GLU A 93 -14.70 -12.55 -10.59
CA GLU A 93 -15.41 -11.90 -11.68
C GLU A 93 -16.90 -12.15 -11.51
N GLU A 94 -17.67 -11.08 -11.49
CA GLU A 94 -19.13 -11.13 -11.47
C GLU A 94 -19.70 -10.39 -12.68
N VAL A 95 -20.50 -11.09 -13.46
CA VAL A 95 -21.07 -10.60 -14.71
C VAL A 95 -22.58 -10.45 -14.56
N PHE A 96 -23.04 -9.22 -14.75
CA PHE A 96 -24.43 -8.83 -14.62
C PHE A 96 -25.05 -8.57 -15.99
N ALA A 97 -26.29 -9.01 -16.16
CA ALA A 97 -27.13 -8.56 -17.25
C ALA A 97 -27.38 -7.05 -17.10
N THR A 98 -27.54 -6.35 -18.22
CA THR A 98 -27.96 -4.96 -18.25
C THR A 98 -29.27 -4.84 -19.02
N PRO A 99 -30.02 -3.72 -18.88
CA PRO A 99 -31.23 -3.51 -19.67
C PRO A 99 -31.00 -3.56 -21.19
N ASN A 100 -29.79 -3.21 -21.65
CA ASN A 100 -29.41 -3.40 -23.04
C ASN A 100 -28.78 -4.79 -23.22
N ALA A 101 -29.46 -5.69 -23.94
CA ALA A 101 -28.98 -7.05 -24.19
C ALA A 101 -27.62 -7.10 -24.94
N GLN A 102 -27.21 -6.01 -25.59
CA GLN A 102 -25.89 -5.89 -26.22
C GLN A 102 -24.76 -5.59 -25.23
N PHE A 103 -25.07 -5.31 -23.97
CA PHE A 103 -24.08 -4.98 -22.92
C PHE A 103 -24.18 -5.94 -21.73
N ARG A 104 -23.02 -6.35 -21.23
CA ARG A 104 -22.87 -7.00 -19.92
C ARG A 104 -21.95 -6.16 -19.05
N ARG A 105 -22.34 -5.92 -17.79
CA ARG A 105 -21.50 -5.26 -16.80
C ARG A 105 -20.64 -6.32 -16.13
N ILE A 106 -19.32 -6.15 -16.18
CA ILE A 106 -18.36 -7.06 -15.58
C ILE A 106 -17.73 -6.35 -14.39
N GLU A 107 -17.64 -7.04 -13.28
CA GLU A 107 -17.04 -6.54 -12.07
C GLU A 107 -15.94 -7.50 -11.63
N VAL A 108 -14.70 -7.02 -11.59
CA VAL A 108 -13.55 -7.81 -11.16
C VAL A 108 -13.11 -7.29 -9.80
N SER A 109 -13.22 -8.14 -8.79
CA SER A 109 -12.78 -7.87 -7.42
C SER A 109 -11.56 -8.73 -7.10
N VAL A 110 -10.57 -8.16 -6.43
CA VAL A 110 -9.31 -8.87 -6.13
C VAL A 110 -9.11 -8.94 -4.63
N PHE A 111 -8.79 -10.14 -4.14
CA PHE A 111 -8.60 -10.47 -2.74
C PHE A 111 -7.21 -11.04 -2.51
N PRO A 112 -6.61 -10.84 -1.33
CA PRO A 112 -5.28 -11.40 -1.02
C PRO A 112 -5.32 -12.93 -0.86
N THR A 113 -6.47 -13.51 -0.52
CA THR A 113 -6.69 -14.97 -0.42
C THR A 113 -8.18 -15.26 -0.53
N ALA A 114 -8.53 -16.43 -1.06
CA ALA A 114 -9.91 -16.91 -1.16
C ALA A 114 -10.65 -16.83 0.20
N GLY A 115 -11.89 -16.33 0.18
CA GLY A 115 -12.76 -16.24 1.36
C GLY A 115 -12.52 -15.02 2.26
N GLN A 116 -11.50 -14.19 1.99
CA GLN A 116 -11.34 -12.92 2.70
C GLN A 116 -12.33 -11.87 2.21
N ARG A 117 -12.84 -11.03 3.13
CA ARG A 117 -13.81 -9.97 2.80
C ARG A 117 -13.16 -8.66 2.34
N VAL A 118 -11.89 -8.44 2.66
CA VAL A 118 -11.19 -7.19 2.32
C VAL A 118 -10.73 -7.26 0.88
N ARG A 119 -11.34 -6.44 0.02
CA ARG A 119 -10.92 -6.26 -1.37
C ARG A 119 -9.70 -5.35 -1.44
N LEU A 120 -8.68 -5.78 -2.17
CA LEU A 120 -7.51 -4.95 -2.51
C LEU A 120 -7.83 -3.98 -3.63
N ALA A 121 -8.54 -4.46 -4.65
CA ALA A 121 -8.97 -3.69 -5.81
C ALA A 121 -10.36 -4.14 -6.29
N ARG A 122 -11.04 -3.25 -7.02
CA ARG A 122 -12.32 -3.52 -7.67
C ARG A 122 -12.43 -2.65 -8.91
N LEU A 123 -12.63 -3.26 -10.06
CA LEU A 123 -12.87 -2.56 -11.31
C LEU A 123 -14.16 -3.03 -11.96
N VAL A 124 -14.79 -2.09 -12.68
CA VAL A 124 -16.00 -2.34 -13.43
C VAL A 124 -15.72 -2.05 -14.90
N GLY A 125 -16.07 -3.00 -15.75
CA GLY A 125 -16.00 -2.88 -17.19
C GLY A 125 -17.30 -3.28 -17.85
N PHE A 126 -17.33 -3.15 -19.18
CA PHE A 126 -18.45 -3.57 -20.01
C PHE A 126 -17.94 -4.38 -21.20
N ALA A 127 -18.58 -5.52 -21.45
CA ALA A 127 -18.44 -6.25 -22.69
C ALA A 127 -19.61 -5.89 -23.62
N THR A 128 -19.34 -5.92 -24.92
CA THR A 128 -20.32 -5.63 -25.98
C THR A 128 -20.37 -6.77 -26.99
N THR A 129 -21.58 -7.23 -27.33
CA THR A 129 -21.76 -8.19 -28.44
C THR A 129 -22.12 -7.41 -29.70
N THR A 130 -21.10 -7.01 -30.46
CA THR A 130 -21.27 -6.41 -31.78
C THR A 130 -21.16 -7.48 -32.85
N GLY A 131 -22.29 -8.06 -33.25
CA GLY A 131 -22.62 -8.47 -34.62
C GLY A 131 -21.60 -9.24 -35.49
N ARG A 132 -20.61 -9.92 -34.93
CA ARG A 132 -19.81 -10.91 -35.66
C ARG A 132 -20.04 -12.28 -35.05
N SER A 133 -21.18 -12.87 -35.38
CA SER A 133 -21.31 -14.32 -35.34
C SER A 133 -20.29 -14.92 -36.33
N PRO A 134 -19.56 -15.98 -35.97
CA PRO A 134 -19.03 -16.89 -36.99
C PRO A 134 -20.17 -17.51 -37.80
#